data_AF-A0AAT9GSN5-F1
#
_entry.id   AF-A0AAT9GSN5-F1
#
_cell.length_a   1.000
_cell.length_b   1.000
_cell.length_c   1.000
_cell.angle_alpha   90.00
_cell.angle_beta   90.00
_cell.angle_gamma   90.00
#
_symmetry.space_group_name_H-M   'P 1'
#
loop_
_entity.id
_entity.type
_entity.pdbx_description
1 polymer ?
#
loop_
_entity_poly.entity_id
_entity_poly.type
_entity_poly.pdbx_seq_one_letter_code
_entity_poly.pdbx_strand_id
1 'polypeptide(L)'
;MIILTNILNMIDLANYTVLRRTYENFRSELSSCINIKELKLKVQKFLSFISSIEAEENLIEFITKQKEIAKRLLLVINIRYVIFFLYRYLVHKLLSELLSLINRALSILNYR
;
A
#
# COMPACT_ATOMS: atom_id res chain seq x y z
N MET A 1 -36.93 22.62 -22.27
CA MET A 1 -35.45 22.73 -22.26
C MET A 1 -34.90 23.09 -20.87
N ILE A 2 -35.44 24.11 -20.19
CA ILE A 2 -35.01 24.56 -18.84
C ILE A 2 -35.04 23.45 -17.76
N ILE A 3 -36.08 22.60 -17.77
CA ILE A 3 -36.23 21.51 -16.80
C ILE A 3 -35.12 20.47 -16.94
N LEU A 4 -34.69 20.16 -18.17
CA LEU A 4 -33.64 19.17 -18.44
C LEU A 4 -32.28 19.66 -17.93
N THR A 5 -31.98 20.96 -18.12
CA THR A 5 -30.74 21.60 -17.66
C THR A 5 -30.66 21.65 -16.13
N ASN A 6 -31.77 21.93 -15.45
CA ASN A 6 -31.81 21.91 -13.99
C ASN A 6 -31.62 20.50 -13.40
N ILE A 7 -32.19 19.47 -14.04
CA ILE A 7 -32.01 18.08 -13.63
C ILE A 7 -30.54 17.64 -13.81
N LEU A 8 -29.92 18.00 -14.94
CA LEU A 8 -28.50 17.70 -15.19
C LEU A 8 -27.59 18.33 -14.11
N ASN A 9 -27.80 19.62 -13.82
CA ASN A 9 -27.04 20.34 -12.81
C ASN A 9 -27.22 19.75 -11.39
N MET A 10 -28.42 19.26 -11.05
CA MET A 10 -28.67 18.60 -9.76
C MET A 10 -27.94 17.24 -9.66
N ILE A 11 -27.88 16.48 -10.76
CA ILE A 11 -27.13 15.22 -10.82
C ILE A 11 -25.64 15.48 -10.65
N ASP A 12 -25.11 16.51 -11.32
CA ASP A 12 -23.70 16.88 -11.22
C ASP A 12 -23.33 17.35 -9.80
N LEU A 13 -24.16 18.20 -9.19
CA LEU A 13 -23.99 18.63 -7.78
C LEU A 13 -24.02 17.46 -6.80
N ALA A 14 -24.93 16.51 -7.00
CA ALA A 14 -25.00 15.31 -6.19
C ALA A 14 -23.73 14.45 -6.36
N ASN A 15 -23.25 14.27 -7.59
CA ASN A 15 -22.03 13.52 -7.89
C ASN A 15 -20.79 14.17 -7.25
N TYR A 16 -20.64 15.48 -7.37
CA TYR A 16 -19.53 16.21 -6.73
C TYR A 16 -19.58 16.14 -5.20
N THR A 17 -20.78 16.18 -4.61
CA THR A 17 -20.95 16.04 -3.15
C THR A 17 -20.55 14.63 -2.69
N VAL A 18 -20.96 13.59 -3.42
CA VAL A 18 -20.58 12.20 -3.12
C VAL A 18 -19.07 12.01 -3.28
N LEU A 19 -18.48 12.56 -4.34
CA LEU A 19 -17.04 12.48 -4.60
C LEU A 19 -16.25 13.11 -3.45
N ARG A 20 -16.60 14.33 -3.05
CA ARG A 20 -15.97 15.04 -1.93
C ARG A 20 -16.07 14.24 -0.64
N ARG A 21 -17.26 13.73 -0.31
CA ARG A 21 -17.47 12.93 0.89
C ARG A 21 -16.63 11.65 0.88
N THR A 22 -16.52 11.01 -0.28
CA THR A 22 -15.68 9.81 -0.46
C THR A 22 -14.20 10.13 -0.25
N TYR A 23 -13.71 11.27 -0.76
CA TYR A 23 -12.36 11.76 -0.48
C TYR A 23 -12.13 12.04 1.00
N GLU A 24 -13.06 12.72 1.67
CA GLU A 24 -12.98 13.01 3.11
C GLU A 24 -12.95 11.72 3.95
N ASN A 25 -13.75 10.72 3.56
CA ASN A 25 -13.72 9.39 4.18
C ASN A 25 -12.35 8.72 4.02
N PHE A 26 -11.80 8.68 2.80
CA PHE A 26 -10.46 8.10 2.58
C PHE A 26 -9.38 8.85 3.35
N ARG A 27 -9.45 10.18 3.42
CA ARG A 27 -8.52 10.98 4.22
C ARG A 27 -8.57 10.59 5.69
N SER A 28 -9.77 10.50 6.26
CA SER A 28 -9.97 10.07 7.65
C SER A 28 -9.46 8.63 7.87
N GLU A 29 -9.86 7.70 7.01
CA GLU A 29 -9.48 6.29 7.08
C GLU A 29 -7.96 6.08 6.99
N LEU A 30 -7.29 6.77 6.07
CA LEU A 30 -5.83 6.66 5.90
C LEU A 30 -5.08 7.32 7.06
N SER A 31 -5.59 8.44 7.60
CA SER A 31 -4.97 9.12 8.75
C SER A 31 -5.08 8.34 10.07
N SER A 32 -6.06 7.44 10.17
CA SER A 32 -6.36 6.62 11.36
C SER A 32 -5.80 5.20 11.28
N CYS A 33 -5.05 4.85 10.23
CA CYS A 33 -4.47 3.52 10.09
C CYS A 33 -3.49 3.19 11.21
N ILE A 34 -3.75 2.11 11.94
CA ILE A 34 -2.92 1.70 13.08
C ILE A 34 -1.85 0.68 12.65
N ASN A 35 -2.15 -0.16 11.65
CA ASN A 35 -1.26 -1.22 11.23
C ASN A 35 -1.07 -1.30 9.70
N ILE A 36 0.00 -1.98 9.29
CA ILE A 36 0.45 -2.05 7.89
C ILE A 36 -0.49 -2.88 7.01
N LYS A 37 -1.17 -3.90 7.58
CA LYS A 37 -2.14 -4.71 6.82
C LYS A 37 -3.38 -3.90 6.47
N GLU A 38 -3.87 -3.14 7.45
CA GLU A 38 -4.98 -2.20 7.29
C GLU A 38 -4.62 -1.08 6.32
N LEU A 39 -3.43 -0.47 6.46
CA LEU A 39 -2.94 0.54 5.53
C LEU A 39 -2.90 0.01 4.10
N LYS A 40 -2.37 -1.20 3.89
CA LYS A 40 -2.34 -1.84 2.55
C LYS A 40 -3.74 -1.93 1.96
N LEU A 41 -4.71 -2.42 2.72
CA LEU A 41 -6.08 -2.59 2.26
C LEU A 41 -6.73 -1.24 1.91
N LYS A 42 -6.59 -0.24 2.78
CA LYS A 42 -7.16 1.10 2.58
C LYS A 42 -6.53 1.82 1.38
N VAL A 43 -5.21 1.71 1.19
CA VAL A 43 -4.52 2.26 0.02
C VAL A 43 -4.94 1.56 -1.27
N GLN A 44 -5.17 0.25 -1.25
CA GLN A 44 -5.72 -0.47 -2.42
C GLN A 44 -7.12 0.03 -2.79
N LYS A 45 -8.01 0.15 -1.80
CA LYS A 45 -9.37 0.69 -2.00
C LYS A 45 -9.33 2.13 -2.54
N PHE A 46 -8.47 2.96 -1.96
CA PHE A 46 -8.28 4.33 -2.43
C PHE A 46 -7.78 4.37 -3.87
N LEU A 47 -6.77 3.56 -4.22
CA LEU A 47 -6.24 3.48 -5.57
C LEU A 47 -7.31 3.04 -6.59
N SER A 48 -8.15 2.07 -6.24
CA SER A 48 -9.28 1.65 -7.07
C SER A 48 -10.27 2.82 -7.28
N PHE A 49 -10.62 3.52 -6.21
CA PHE A 49 -11.51 4.68 -6.27
C PHE A 49 -10.96 5.81 -7.15
N ILE A 50 -9.72 6.27 -6.93
CA ILE A 50 -9.16 7.35 -7.75
C ILE A 50 -8.90 6.93 -9.20
N SER A 51 -8.83 5.62 -9.47
CA SER A 51 -8.72 5.09 -10.82
C SER A 51 -10.04 5.09 -11.58
N SER A 52 -11.18 5.11 -10.87
CA SER A 52 -12.50 5.21 -11.49
C SER A 52 -13.00 6.64 -11.68
N ILE A 53 -12.25 7.65 -11.24
CA ILE A 53 -12.63 9.06 -11.42
C ILE A 53 -12.25 9.49 -12.85
N GLU A 54 -13.26 9.89 -13.62
CA GLU A 54 -13.08 10.73 -14.81
C GLU A 54 -12.99 12.18 -14.33
N ALA A 55 -11.89 12.87 -14.65
CA ALA A 55 -11.59 14.18 -14.12
C ALA A 55 -11.33 15.20 -15.21
N GLU A 56 -11.77 16.43 -14.95
CA GLU A 56 -11.42 17.62 -15.74
C GLU A 56 -9.90 17.89 -15.67
N GLU A 57 -9.35 18.57 -16.68
CA GLU A 57 -7.91 18.86 -16.82
C GLU A 57 -7.26 19.37 -15.53
N ASN A 58 -7.96 20.22 -14.78
CA ASN A 58 -7.46 20.82 -13.53
C ASN A 58 -7.28 19.82 -12.37
N LEU A 59 -8.00 18.68 -12.39
CA LEU A 59 -7.91 17.64 -11.34
C LEU A 59 -7.02 16.46 -11.76
N ILE A 60 -6.76 16.30 -13.05
CA ILE A 60 -5.99 15.17 -13.59
C ILE A 60 -4.59 15.11 -12.99
N GLU A 61 -3.91 16.25 -12.85
CA GLU A 61 -2.55 16.28 -12.29
C GLU A 61 -2.54 15.77 -10.84
N PHE A 62 -3.46 16.25 -10.01
CA PHE A 62 -3.59 15.84 -8.62
C PHE A 62 -3.92 14.34 -8.50
N ILE A 63 -4.88 13.85 -9.29
CA ILE A 63 -5.25 12.42 -9.29
C ILE A 63 -4.08 11.56 -9.74
N THR A 64 -3.34 11.99 -10.76
CA THR A 64 -2.17 11.28 -11.26
C THR A 64 -1.09 11.19 -10.19
N LYS A 65 -0.84 12.29 -9.48
CA LYS A 65 0.13 12.29 -8.38
C LYS A 65 -0.30 11.38 -7.23
N GLN A 66 -1.57 11.40 -6.87
CA GLN A 66 -2.12 10.51 -5.84
C GLN A 66 -2.01 9.03 -6.25
N LYS A 67 -2.27 8.69 -7.52
CA LYS A 67 -2.06 7.34 -8.07
C LYS A 67 -0.60 6.91 -7.97
N GLU A 68 0.33 7.78 -8.33
CA GLU A 68 1.77 7.50 -8.24
C GLU A 68 2.18 7.19 -6.79
N ILE A 69 1.77 8.03 -5.85
CA ILE A 69 2.08 7.88 -4.42
C ILE A 69 1.47 6.58 -3.88
N ALA A 70 0.20 6.29 -4.18
CA ALA A 70 -0.47 5.08 -3.71
C ALA A 70 0.22 3.80 -4.24
N LYS A 71 0.60 3.77 -5.52
CA LYS A 71 1.36 2.65 -6.11
C LYS A 71 2.72 2.45 -5.44
N ARG A 72 3.46 3.55 -5.22
CA ARG A 72 4.75 3.52 -4.50
C ARG A 72 4.59 3.00 -3.07
N LEU A 73 3.55 3.46 -2.36
CA LEU A 73 3.28 3.02 -1.00
C LEU A 73 3.00 1.51 -0.93
N LEU A 74 2.19 0.98 -1.86
CA LEU A 74 1.93 -0.47 -1.94
C LEU A 74 3.20 -1.27 -2.25
N LEU A 75 4.07 -0.75 -3.12
CA LEU A 75 5.34 -1.39 -3.43
C LEU A 75 6.23 -1.49 -2.19
N VAL A 76 6.37 -0.39 -1.43
CA VAL A 76 7.16 -0.38 -0.19
C VAL A 76 6.60 -1.36 0.84
N ILE A 77 5.27 -1.39 1.01
CA ILE A 77 4.63 -2.34 1.93
C ILE A 77 4.91 -3.80 1.52
N ASN A 78 4.90 -4.11 0.22
CA ASN A 78 5.15 -5.45 -0.27
C ASN A 78 6.64 -5.85 -0.15
N ILE A 79 7.57 -4.93 -0.44
CA ILE A 79 9.01 -5.22 -0.42
C ILE A 79 9.52 -5.51 0.99
N ARG A 80 8.86 -4.96 2.03
CA ARG A 80 9.17 -5.24 3.45
C ARG A 80 9.26 -6.74 3.74
N TYR A 81 8.34 -7.54 3.18
CA TYR A 81 8.31 -8.98 3.42
C TYR A 81 9.50 -9.69 2.76
N VAL A 82 9.94 -9.22 1.59
CA VAL A 82 11.13 -9.73 0.91
C VAL A 82 12.38 -9.45 1.74
N ILE A 83 12.51 -8.22 2.26
CA ILE A 83 13.64 -7.84 3.12
C ILE A 83 13.67 -8.71 4.38
N PHE A 84 12.52 -8.89 5.05
CA PHE A 84 12.44 -9.71 6.25
C PHE A 84 12.77 -11.19 5.97
N PHE A 85 12.32 -11.71 4.83
CA PHE A 85 12.62 -13.06 4.39
C PHE A 85 14.13 -13.26 4.15
N LEU A 86 14.76 -12.34 3.40
CA LEU A 86 16.20 -12.38 3.13
C LEU A 86 17.02 -12.31 4.41
N TYR A 87 16.66 -11.41 5.33
CA TYR A 87 17.29 -11.31 6.63
C TYR A 87 17.24 -12.64 7.39
N ARG A 88 16.03 -13.23 7.51
CA ARG A 88 15.83 -14.49 8.21
C ARG A 88 16.65 -15.62 7.57
N TYR A 89 16.66 -15.70 6.25
CA TYR A 89 17.43 -16.69 5.51
C TYR A 89 18.93 -16.58 5.81
N LEU A 90 19.49 -15.38 5.74
CA LEU A 90 20.92 -15.15 6.00
C LEU A 90 21.32 -15.55 7.43
N VAL A 91 20.53 -15.14 8.43
CA VAL A 91 20.79 -15.49 9.83
C VAL A 91 20.78 -17.01 10.03
N HIS A 92 19.79 -17.72 9.49
CA HIS A 92 19.73 -19.18 9.61
C HIS A 92 20.89 -19.87 8.89
N LYS A 93 21.29 -19.37 7.72
CA LYS A 93 22.44 -19.90 6.98
C LYS A 93 23.72 -19.79 7.80
N LEU A 94 24.02 -18.58 8.31
CA LEU A 94 25.21 -18.34 9.12
C LEU A 94 25.22 -19.18 10.41
N LEU A 95 24.07 -19.30 11.06
CA LEU A 95 23.94 -20.15 12.25
C LEU A 95 24.23 -21.62 11.94
N SER A 96 23.69 -22.13 10.83
CA SER A 96 23.93 -23.51 10.39
C SER A 96 25.41 -23.76 10.08
N GLU A 97 26.06 -22.84 9.37
CA GLU A 97 27.50 -22.90 9.07
C GLU A 97 28.32 -22.89 10.36
N LEU A 98 28.01 -22.01 11.31
CA LEU A 98 28.70 -21.94 12.59
C LEU A 98 28.55 -23.25 13.39
N LEU A 99 27.33 -23.80 13.48
CA LEU A 99 27.08 -25.06 14.17
C LEU A 99 27.85 -26.22 13.52
N SER A 100 27.92 -26.26 12.19
CA SER A 100 28.70 -27.25 11.46
C SER A 100 30.19 -27.18 11.82
N LEU A 101 30.76 -25.96 11.86
CA LEU A 101 32.15 -25.75 12.26
C LEU A 101 32.41 -26.16 13.71
N ILE A 102 31.50 -25.82 14.63
CA ILE A 102 31.59 -26.24 16.04
C ILE A 102 31.57 -27.76 16.14
N ASN A 103 30.63 -28.43 15.48
CA ASN A 103 30.53 -29.89 15.50
C ASN A 103 31.79 -30.56 14.94
N ARG A 104 32.38 -29.98 13.89
CA ARG A 104 33.64 -30.46 13.32
C ARG A 104 34.82 -30.26 14.28
N ALA A 105 34.86 -29.15 15.03
CA ALA A 105 35.88 -28.95 16.04
C ALA A 105 35.74 -29.96 17.19
N LEU A 106 34.52 -30.19 17.68
CA LEU A 106 34.24 -31.17 18.73
C LEU A 106 34.60 -32.60 18.31
N SER A 107 34.33 -32.99 17.06
CA SER A 107 34.69 -34.33 16.59
C SER A 107 36.20 -34.55 16.60
N ILE A 108 37.00 -33.56 16.20
CA ILE A 108 38.46 -33.63 16.24
C ILE A 108 38.97 -33.73 17.67
N LEU A 109 38.38 -32.96 18.60
CA LEU A 109 38.77 -32.96 20.01
C LEU A 109 38.44 -34.29 20.71
N ASN A 110 37.31 -34.93 20.37
CA ASN A 110 36.91 -36.22 20.96
C ASN A 110 37.73 -37.42 20.45
N TYR A 111 38.47 -37.28 19.34
CA TYR A 111 39.35 -38.32 18.79
C TYR A 111 40.80 -38.24 19.33
N ARG A 112 41.10 -37.28 20.21
CA ARG A 112 42.35 -37.19 20.97
C ARG A 112 42.11 -37.63 22.41
#